data_AF-A0A5N6D6V7-F1
#
_entry.id   AF-A0A5N6D6V7-F1
#
_cell.length_a   1.000
_cell.length_b   1.000
_cell.length_c   1.000
_cell.angle_alpha   90.00
_cell.angle_beta   90.00
_cell.angle_gamma   90.00
#
_symmetry.space_group_name_H-M   'P 1'
#
loop_
_entity.id
_entity.type
_entity.pdbx_description
1 polymer ?
#
loop_
_entity_poly.entity_id
_entity_poly.type
_entity_poly.pdbx_seq_one_letter_code
_entity_poly.pdbx_strand_id
1 'polypeptide(L)'
;MAGQLKRESDNTQQIKQETFVPPPEVDSAISATSLQPTEYEYTYPYPPGQADFPTQGAHPEALWSLMTVRKVGPDFEPKRWIDLVRQLTTTNDILRTTFTNCHGRWDGVVLHDVTPMVEIYDHINDNKQRHQIIKSLDRHRFVFGQPFTRYAILYLSTGETEIVTKLDHGLYDGTLLRIFGEHFEAYQRNYALERFTSFKDFAFHIWQMDKSRTLSFWKESAKRPIAFEFPSASIKEPRINSVYVHTINLEFDAFAKSTGATVSIIFQSIFQLWLALRSN
;
A
#
# COMPACT_ATOMS: atom_id res chain seq x y z
N MET A 1 15.37 18.05 -23.28
CA MET A 1 14.25 17.27 -22.69
C MET A 1 13.41 18.09 -21.69
N ALA A 2 13.98 18.71 -20.65
CA ALA A 2 13.20 19.52 -19.69
C ALA A 2 12.42 20.70 -20.31
N GLY A 3 12.95 21.33 -21.38
CA GLY A 3 12.26 22.41 -22.10
C GLY A 3 11.11 21.97 -23.02
N GLN A 4 11.06 20.69 -23.42
CA GLN A 4 9.94 20.12 -24.18
C GLN A 4 8.77 19.76 -23.24
N LEU A 5 9.08 19.22 -22.06
CA LEU A 5 8.10 18.97 -21.00
C LEU A 5 7.41 20.27 -20.53
N LYS A 6 8.14 21.40 -20.52
CA LYS A 6 7.60 22.71 -20.13
C LYS A 6 6.74 23.40 -21.19
N ARG A 7 6.91 23.06 -22.48
CA ARG A 7 6.06 23.59 -23.56
C ARG A 7 4.78 22.77 -23.75
N GLU A 8 4.78 21.49 -23.37
CA GLU A 8 3.58 20.65 -23.42
C GLU A 8 2.62 20.89 -22.24
N SER A 9 3.09 21.45 -21.10
CA SER A 9 2.21 21.85 -19.98
C SER A 9 1.32 23.04 -20.30
N ASP A 10 1.75 23.93 -21.20
CA ASP A 10 1.05 25.16 -21.57
C ASP A 10 -0.07 24.93 -22.61
N ASN A 11 -0.12 23.73 -23.21
CA ASN A 11 -1.18 23.34 -24.14
C ASN A 11 -2.32 22.63 -23.39
N THR A 12 -2.72 23.19 -22.25
CA THR A 12 -3.85 22.74 -21.45
C THR A 12 -5.14 23.07 -22.21
N GLN A 13 -5.53 22.19 -23.13
CA GLN A 13 -6.96 22.02 -23.37
C GLN A 13 -7.58 21.82 -21.98
N GLN A 14 -8.53 22.68 -21.61
CA GLN A 14 -9.32 22.49 -20.39
C GLN A 14 -9.96 21.10 -20.49
N ILE A 15 -9.31 20.11 -19.89
CA ILE A 15 -9.88 18.78 -19.74
C ILE A 15 -11.09 19.02 -18.87
N LYS A 16 -12.28 18.79 -19.44
CA LYS A 16 -13.54 18.86 -18.70
C LYS A 16 -13.37 17.92 -17.50
N GLN A 17 -13.31 18.47 -16.29
CA GLN A 17 -13.18 17.67 -15.08
C GLN A 17 -14.46 16.87 -14.93
N GLU A 18 -14.43 15.61 -15.35
CA GLU A 18 -15.50 14.68 -15.07
C GLU A 18 -15.52 14.42 -13.56
N THR A 19 -16.73 14.38 -13.00
CA THR A 19 -16.93 13.93 -11.63
C THR A 19 -17.12 12.42 -11.66
N PHE A 20 -16.33 11.70 -10.87
CA PHE A 20 -16.53 10.27 -10.71
C PHE A 20 -17.92 10.02 -10.11
N VAL A 21 -18.71 9.22 -10.82
CA VAL A 21 -19.97 8.68 -10.30
C VAL A 21 -19.74 7.21 -10.00
N PRO A 22 -19.98 6.76 -8.77
CA PRO A 22 -19.80 5.36 -8.41
C PRO A 22 -20.73 4.50 -9.27
N PRO A 23 -20.27 3.34 -9.71
CA PRO A 23 -21.10 2.41 -10.46
C PRO A 23 -22.22 1.86 -9.54
N PRO A 24 -23.45 1.58 -10.04
CA PRO A 24 -24.57 1.11 -9.20
C PRO A 24 -24.28 -0.17 -8.39
N GLU A 25 -23.29 -0.95 -8.83
CA GLU A 25 -22.82 -2.14 -8.14
C GLU A 25 -22.13 -1.81 -6.82
N VAL A 26 -21.48 -0.65 -6.70
CA VAL A 26 -20.90 -0.20 -5.43
C VAL A 26 -22.01 0.11 -4.43
N ASP A 27 -23.07 0.79 -4.85
CA ASP A 27 -24.24 1.05 -4.00
C ASP A 27 -24.92 -0.26 -3.57
N SER A 28 -24.99 -1.23 -4.49
CA SER A 28 -25.52 -2.56 -4.22
C SER A 28 -24.64 -3.32 -3.21
N ALA A 29 -23.32 -3.24 -3.34
CA ALA A 29 -22.37 -3.84 -2.40
C ALA A 29 -22.48 -3.19 -1.01
N ILE A 30 -22.59 -1.86 -0.92
CA ILE A 30 -22.81 -1.14 0.34
C ILE A 30 -24.12 -1.60 0.97
N SER A 31 -25.21 -1.65 0.20
CA SER A 31 -26.55 -2.07 0.65
C SER A 31 -26.61 -3.53 1.12
N ALA A 32 -25.67 -4.37 0.68
CA ALA A 32 -25.54 -5.76 1.13
C ALA A 32 -24.81 -5.88 2.49
N THR A 33 -24.26 -4.79 3.01
CA THR A 33 -23.67 -4.71 4.35
C THR A 33 -24.60 -4.00 5.33
N SER A 34 -24.18 -3.88 6.59
CA SER A 34 -24.87 -3.02 7.57
C SER A 34 -24.55 -1.53 7.42
N LEU A 35 -23.63 -1.16 6.52
CA LEU A 35 -23.16 0.22 6.35
C LEU A 35 -24.27 1.12 5.81
N GLN A 36 -24.59 2.18 6.55
CA GLN A 36 -25.58 3.17 6.18
C GLN A 36 -24.97 4.27 5.30
N PRO A 37 -25.78 4.97 4.47
CA PRO A 37 -25.30 6.10 3.67
C PRO A 37 -24.65 7.24 4.45
N THR A 38 -24.95 7.38 5.75
CA THR A 38 -24.35 8.38 6.65
C THR A 38 -23.02 7.95 7.25
N GLU A 39 -22.58 6.71 7.01
CA GLU A 39 -21.38 6.12 7.63
C GLU A 39 -20.16 6.10 6.70
N TYR A 40 -20.31 6.53 5.44
CA TYR A 40 -19.20 6.74 4.51
C TYR A 40 -19.24 8.15 3.90
N GLU A 41 -18.07 8.68 3.60
CA GLU A 41 -17.88 10.07 3.16
C GLU A 41 -17.90 10.20 1.63
N TYR A 42 -17.16 9.34 0.95
CA TYR A 42 -17.11 9.29 -0.51
C TYR A 42 -16.55 7.95 -0.98
N THR A 43 -16.70 7.70 -2.27
CA THR A 43 -16.10 6.54 -2.94
C THR A 43 -15.20 7.00 -4.07
N TYR A 44 -14.21 6.19 -4.42
CA TYR A 44 -13.27 6.48 -5.50
C TYR A 44 -12.93 5.21 -6.28
N PRO A 45 -12.62 5.34 -7.58
CA PRO A 45 -12.22 4.21 -8.41
C PRO A 45 -10.80 3.81 -8.03
N TYR A 46 -10.56 2.52 -7.85
CA TYR A 46 -9.24 2.06 -7.48
C TYR A 46 -8.24 2.26 -8.63
N PRO A 47 -7.05 2.85 -8.41
CA PRO A 47 -6.10 3.12 -9.48
C PRO A 47 -5.71 1.85 -10.26
N PRO A 48 -5.71 1.84 -11.61
CA PRO A 48 -5.55 0.62 -12.41
C PRO A 48 -4.29 -0.21 -12.14
N GLY A 49 -3.17 0.43 -11.79
CA GLY A 49 -1.92 -0.24 -11.45
C GLY A 49 -1.84 -0.76 -10.01
N GLN A 50 -2.88 -0.51 -9.21
CA GLN A 50 -2.96 -0.94 -7.83
C GLN A 50 -4.01 -2.06 -7.67
N ALA A 51 -4.98 -2.23 -8.58
CA ALA A 51 -6.12 -3.15 -8.40
C ALA A 51 -5.72 -4.62 -8.15
N ASP A 52 -4.51 -5.01 -8.55
CA ASP A 52 -3.94 -6.31 -8.20
C ASP A 52 -3.71 -6.46 -6.69
N PHE A 53 -3.46 -5.37 -5.95
CA PHE A 53 -3.25 -5.42 -4.50
C PHE A 53 -4.42 -6.02 -3.73
N PRO A 54 -5.64 -5.44 -3.78
CA PRO A 54 -6.79 -6.03 -3.13
C PRO A 54 -7.19 -7.38 -3.77
N THR A 55 -6.90 -7.61 -5.07
CA THR A 55 -7.16 -8.91 -5.72
C THR A 55 -6.30 -10.04 -5.12
N GLN A 56 -5.00 -9.82 -4.99
CA GLN A 56 -4.06 -10.78 -4.40
C GLN A 56 -4.22 -10.86 -2.87
N GLY A 57 -4.60 -9.75 -2.22
CA GLY A 57 -4.93 -9.71 -0.79
C GLY A 57 -6.18 -10.51 -0.44
N ALA A 58 -7.19 -10.51 -1.32
CA ALA A 58 -8.42 -11.30 -1.17
C ALA A 58 -8.21 -12.82 -1.43
N HIS A 59 -7.07 -13.22 -1.98
CA HIS A 59 -6.74 -14.62 -2.21
C HIS A 59 -6.64 -15.39 -0.87
N PRO A 60 -7.00 -16.69 -0.79
CA PRO A 60 -6.99 -17.46 0.46
C PRO A 60 -5.67 -17.41 1.27
N GLU A 61 -4.51 -17.37 0.61
CA GLU A 61 -3.22 -17.24 1.28
C GLU A 61 -2.91 -15.80 1.76
N ALA A 62 -3.73 -14.80 1.39
CA ALA A 62 -3.55 -13.36 1.71
C ALA A 62 -2.11 -12.88 1.57
N LEU A 63 -1.50 -13.19 0.43
CA LEU A 63 -0.09 -12.94 0.18
C LEU A 63 0.28 -11.45 0.31
N TRP A 64 -0.70 -10.55 0.14
CA TRP A 64 -0.51 -9.12 0.04
C TRP A 64 -1.20 -8.39 1.20
N SER A 65 -0.77 -8.70 2.41
CA SER A 65 -1.09 -7.97 3.65
C SER A 65 0.21 -7.58 4.34
N LEU A 66 0.30 -6.35 4.84
CA LEU A 66 1.32 -6.03 5.83
C LEU A 66 0.96 -6.70 7.13
N MET A 67 1.95 -7.29 7.80
CA MET A 67 1.87 -7.69 9.20
C MET A 67 3.19 -7.32 9.86
N THR A 68 3.18 -6.35 10.77
CA THR A 68 4.38 -5.98 11.55
C THR A 68 4.14 -6.15 13.03
N VAL A 69 5.20 -6.52 13.74
CA VAL A 69 5.23 -6.53 15.21
C VAL A 69 6.39 -5.65 15.62
N ARG A 70 6.10 -4.58 16.37
CA ARG A 70 7.10 -3.62 16.83
C ARG A 70 7.08 -3.55 18.34
N LYS A 71 8.24 -3.71 18.96
CA LYS A 71 8.44 -3.38 20.37
C LYS A 71 8.36 -1.87 20.54
N VAL A 72 7.74 -1.42 21.62
CA VAL A 72 7.68 -0.01 21.99
C VAL A 72 8.67 0.30 23.11
N GLY A 73 8.98 1.59 23.27
CA GLY A 73 9.84 2.06 24.35
C GLY A 73 9.18 1.98 25.73
N PRO A 74 9.95 2.14 26.82
CA PRO A 74 9.44 2.07 28.19
C PRO A 74 8.42 3.17 28.52
N ASP A 75 8.49 4.32 27.84
CA ASP A 75 7.58 5.46 28.03
C ASP A 75 6.29 5.35 27.18
N PHE A 76 5.98 4.15 26.69
CA PHE A 76 4.79 3.93 25.86
C PHE A 76 3.51 4.13 26.66
N GLU A 77 2.67 5.08 26.20
CA GLU A 77 1.34 5.29 26.73
C GLU A 77 0.28 4.86 25.69
N PRO A 78 -0.50 3.80 25.97
CA PRO A 78 -1.46 3.22 25.02
C PRO A 78 -2.51 4.21 24.53
N LYS A 79 -3.08 5.02 25.44
CA LYS A 79 -4.13 5.99 25.10
C LYS A 79 -3.60 7.06 24.15
N ARG A 80 -2.46 7.66 24.49
CA ARG A 80 -1.76 8.60 23.61
C ARG A 80 -1.44 7.99 22.24
N TRP A 81 -1.00 6.74 22.19
CA TRP A 81 -0.75 6.08 20.91
C TRP A 81 -2.04 5.90 20.09
N ILE A 82 -3.14 5.46 20.71
CA ILE A 82 -4.45 5.33 20.04
C ILE A 82 -4.92 6.69 19.52
N ASP A 83 -4.71 7.77 20.28
CA ASP A 83 -5.07 9.13 19.86
C ASP A 83 -4.24 9.61 18.66
N LEU A 84 -2.94 9.31 18.64
CA LEU A 84 -2.06 9.60 17.50
C LEU A 84 -2.45 8.80 16.25
N VAL A 85 -2.82 7.52 16.40
CA VAL A 85 -3.33 6.70 15.29
C VAL A 85 -4.66 7.25 14.80
N ARG A 86 -5.56 7.66 15.70
CA ARG A 86 -6.82 8.32 15.32
C ARG A 86 -6.54 9.58 14.50
N GLN A 87 -5.61 10.43 14.94
CA GLN A 87 -5.21 11.63 14.22
C GLN A 87 -4.63 11.30 12.82
N LEU A 88 -3.80 10.26 12.73
CA LEU A 88 -3.26 9.78 11.46
C LEU A 88 -4.39 9.32 10.51
N THR A 89 -5.36 8.56 11.01
CA THR A 89 -6.54 8.09 10.27
C THR A 89 -7.45 9.23 9.84
N THR A 90 -7.63 10.26 10.69
CA THR A 90 -8.39 11.47 10.33
C THR A 90 -7.75 12.20 9.16
N THR A 91 -6.42 12.36 9.18
CA THR A 91 -5.69 13.09 8.13
C THR A 91 -5.53 12.30 6.83
N ASN A 92 -5.36 10.97 6.93
CA ASN A 92 -5.08 10.10 5.79
C ASN A 92 -6.28 9.17 5.59
N ASP A 93 -7.27 9.65 4.84
CA ASP A 93 -8.52 8.97 4.52
C ASP A 93 -8.36 7.52 4.03
N ILE A 94 -7.26 7.21 3.34
CA ILE A 94 -6.94 5.84 2.93
C ILE A 94 -6.94 4.87 4.12
N LEU A 95 -6.48 5.27 5.32
CA LEU A 95 -6.44 4.40 6.51
C LEU A 95 -7.82 4.04 7.08
N ARG A 96 -8.88 4.75 6.69
CA ARG A 96 -10.29 4.41 7.01
C ARG A 96 -11.05 3.92 5.78
N THR A 97 -10.35 3.50 4.74
CA THR A 97 -10.96 2.96 3.52
C THR A 97 -11.24 1.46 3.67
N THR A 98 -12.36 1.05 3.07
CA THR A 98 -12.74 -0.34 2.86
C THR A 98 -12.89 -0.58 1.35
N PHE A 99 -12.57 -1.79 0.86
CA PHE A 99 -12.57 -2.09 -0.57
C PHE A 99 -13.64 -3.09 -0.95
N THR A 100 -14.28 -2.87 -2.09
CA THR A 100 -15.22 -3.83 -2.70
C THR A 100 -14.81 -4.11 -4.14
N ASN A 101 -15.01 -5.35 -4.58
CA ASN A 101 -14.84 -5.76 -5.96
C ASN A 101 -16.21 -5.94 -6.63
N CYS A 102 -16.46 -5.16 -7.67
CA CYS A 102 -17.67 -5.21 -8.47
C CYS A 102 -17.28 -5.55 -9.92
N HIS A 103 -17.57 -6.78 -10.35
CA HIS A 103 -17.28 -7.27 -11.71
C HIS A 103 -15.80 -7.11 -12.14
N GLY A 104 -14.86 -7.36 -11.23
CA GLY A 104 -13.43 -7.27 -11.53
C GLY A 104 -12.85 -5.84 -11.44
N ARG A 105 -13.67 -4.85 -11.09
CA ARG A 105 -13.20 -3.50 -10.72
C ARG A 105 -13.25 -3.35 -9.21
N TRP A 106 -12.15 -2.86 -8.65
CA TRP A 106 -12.10 -2.46 -7.25
C TRP A 106 -12.49 -1.00 -7.10
N ASP A 107 -13.24 -0.71 -6.03
CA ASP A 107 -13.63 0.63 -5.64
C ASP A 107 -13.36 0.81 -4.15
N GLY A 108 -12.81 1.96 -3.78
CA GLY A 108 -12.57 2.35 -2.39
C GLY A 108 -13.76 3.11 -1.82
N VAL A 109 -14.19 2.73 -0.63
CA VAL A 109 -15.25 3.40 0.14
C VAL A 109 -14.63 3.95 1.42
N VAL A 110 -14.64 5.27 1.57
CA VAL A 110 -13.99 5.94 2.70
C VAL A 110 -15.01 6.11 3.82
N LEU A 111 -14.78 5.47 4.96
CA LEU A 111 -15.70 5.48 6.10
C LEU A 111 -15.60 6.78 6.89
N HIS A 112 -16.70 7.30 7.44
CA HIS A 112 -16.67 8.48 8.31
C HIS A 112 -15.98 8.21 9.66
N ASP A 113 -16.10 6.99 10.17
CA ASP A 113 -15.49 6.63 11.45
C ASP A 113 -13.96 6.64 11.34
N VAL A 114 -13.34 7.43 12.22
CA VAL A 114 -11.87 7.55 12.33
C VAL A 114 -11.32 6.72 13.48
N THR A 115 -12.17 6.00 14.22
CA THR A 115 -11.80 5.19 15.37
C THR A 115 -10.94 4.02 14.94
N PRO A 116 -9.67 3.94 15.39
CA PRO A 116 -8.81 2.81 15.03
C PRO A 116 -9.33 1.51 15.63
N MET A 117 -9.32 0.43 14.84
CA MET A 117 -9.64 -0.91 15.34
C MET A 117 -8.46 -1.47 16.13
N VAL A 118 -8.50 -1.34 17.46
CA VAL A 118 -7.42 -1.77 18.36
C VAL A 118 -7.90 -2.87 19.30
N GLU A 119 -7.27 -4.03 19.21
CA GLU A 119 -7.46 -5.14 20.15
C GLU A 119 -6.39 -5.09 21.24
N ILE A 120 -6.77 -5.19 22.52
CA ILE A 120 -5.84 -5.14 23.65
C ILE A 120 -5.76 -6.53 24.29
N TYR A 121 -4.54 -7.04 24.42
CA TYR A 121 -4.25 -8.35 25.00
C TYR A 121 -3.32 -8.18 26.19
N ASP A 122 -3.85 -8.43 27.39
CA ASP A 122 -3.11 -8.35 28.65
C ASP A 122 -2.52 -9.71 29.05
N HIS A 123 -1.45 -9.68 29.85
CA HIS A 123 -0.86 -10.85 30.52
C HIS A 123 -0.52 -12.02 29.60
N ILE A 124 0.16 -11.75 28.49
CA ILE A 124 0.62 -12.80 27.57
C ILE A 124 1.81 -13.53 28.20
N ASN A 125 1.58 -14.77 28.63
CA ASN A 125 2.46 -15.46 29.55
C ASN A 125 3.63 -16.17 28.87
N ASP A 126 3.46 -16.58 27.61
CA ASP A 126 4.48 -17.31 26.87
C ASP A 126 4.49 -17.00 25.36
N ASN A 127 5.58 -17.41 24.70
CA ASN A 127 5.77 -17.22 23.27
C ASN A 127 4.75 -17.99 22.40
N LYS A 128 4.16 -19.08 22.91
CA LYS A 128 3.18 -19.87 22.18
C LYS A 128 1.86 -19.11 22.09
N GLN A 129 1.40 -18.53 23.19
CA GLN A 129 0.22 -17.65 23.24
C GLN A 129 0.42 -16.42 22.37
N ARG A 130 1.57 -15.74 22.49
CA ARG A 130 1.94 -14.61 21.62
C ARG A 130 1.84 -14.98 20.14
N HIS A 131 2.44 -16.11 19.75
CA HIS A 131 2.43 -16.57 18.35
C HIS A 131 1.02 -16.94 17.87
N GLN A 132 0.18 -17.52 18.74
CA GLN A 132 -1.22 -17.81 18.41
C GLN A 132 -2.04 -16.55 18.16
N ILE A 133 -1.87 -15.51 18.99
CA ILE A 133 -2.54 -14.21 18.81
C ILE A 133 -2.13 -13.58 17.48
N ILE A 134 -0.82 -13.46 17.22
CA ILE A 134 -0.30 -12.92 15.96
C ILE A 134 -0.84 -13.70 14.76
N LYS A 135 -0.83 -15.04 14.83
CA LYS A 135 -1.35 -15.89 13.75
C LYS A 135 -2.85 -15.75 13.55
N SER A 136 -3.61 -15.51 14.62
CA SER A 136 -5.05 -15.24 14.54
C SER A 136 -5.33 -13.91 13.83
N LEU A 137 -4.63 -12.85 14.23
CA LEU A 137 -4.70 -11.53 13.61
C LEU A 137 -4.31 -11.58 12.12
N ASP A 138 -3.24 -12.31 11.78
CA ASP A 138 -2.78 -12.51 10.41
C ASP A 138 -3.82 -13.26 9.54
N ARG A 139 -4.48 -14.28 10.10
CA ARG A 139 -5.53 -15.03 9.41
C ARG A 139 -6.82 -14.24 9.22
N HIS A 140 -7.10 -13.28 10.09
CA HIS A 140 -8.33 -12.49 10.04
C HIS A 140 -8.51 -11.82 8.67
N ARG A 141 -9.62 -12.04 7.98
CA ARG A 141 -9.85 -11.42 6.66
C ARG A 141 -10.40 -10.01 6.83
N PHE A 142 -10.01 -9.09 5.95
CA PHE A 142 -10.66 -7.78 5.91
C PHE A 142 -12.11 -7.95 5.42
N VAL A 143 -13.02 -7.21 6.04
CA VAL A 143 -14.46 -7.29 5.80
C VAL A 143 -14.92 -5.95 5.26
N PHE A 144 -15.60 -5.97 4.12
CA PHE A 144 -16.16 -4.76 3.53
C PHE A 144 -17.13 -4.06 4.50
N GLY A 145 -17.03 -2.74 4.60
CA GLY A 145 -17.74 -1.92 5.60
C GLY A 145 -16.96 -1.67 6.89
N GLN A 146 -15.84 -2.37 7.11
CA GLN A 146 -14.86 -2.06 8.17
C GLN A 146 -13.57 -1.51 7.54
N PRO A 147 -12.81 -0.66 8.23
CA PRO A 147 -11.54 -0.18 7.71
C PRO A 147 -10.57 -1.35 7.52
N PHE A 148 -9.81 -1.33 6.43
CA PHE A 148 -8.86 -2.40 6.10
C PHE A 148 -7.53 -2.28 6.89
N THR A 149 -7.62 -1.73 8.11
CA THR A 149 -6.54 -1.56 9.07
C THR A 149 -6.90 -2.23 10.38
N ARG A 150 -5.96 -2.96 10.99
CA ARG A 150 -6.13 -3.52 12.32
C ARG A 150 -4.87 -3.36 13.14
N TYR A 151 -5.08 -3.10 14.42
CA TYR A 151 -4.01 -2.96 15.39
C TYR A 151 -4.25 -3.87 16.57
N ALA A 152 -3.17 -4.32 17.21
CA ALA A 152 -3.26 -4.92 18.53
C ALA A 152 -2.13 -4.44 19.43
N ILE A 153 -2.43 -4.27 20.71
CA ILE A 153 -1.46 -3.97 21.78
C ILE A 153 -1.33 -5.21 22.65
N LEU A 154 -0.11 -5.72 22.74
CA LEU A 154 0.21 -6.96 23.44
C LEU A 154 1.09 -6.62 24.65
N TYR A 155 0.58 -6.84 25.86
CA TYR A 155 1.38 -6.74 27.09
C TYR A 155 1.93 -8.11 27.46
N LEU A 156 3.25 -8.26 27.34
CA LEU A 156 3.94 -9.50 27.68
C LEU A 156 4.22 -9.57 29.19
N SER A 157 4.21 -10.79 29.74
CA SER A 157 4.57 -11.05 31.14
C SER A 157 6.00 -10.63 31.49
N THR A 158 6.86 -10.46 30.49
CA THR A 158 8.22 -9.92 30.61
C THR A 158 8.27 -8.42 30.93
N GLY A 159 7.13 -7.72 30.86
CA GLY A 159 7.04 -6.27 30.95
C GLY A 159 7.23 -5.55 29.61
N GLU A 160 7.51 -6.28 28.52
CA GLU A 160 7.58 -5.72 27.18
C GLU A 160 6.17 -5.48 26.62
N THR A 161 6.01 -4.37 25.88
CA THR A 161 4.81 -4.11 25.09
C THR A 161 5.13 -4.19 23.60
N GLU A 162 4.23 -4.78 22.84
CA GLU A 162 4.34 -4.88 21.39
C GLU A 162 3.08 -4.33 20.71
N ILE A 163 3.28 -3.66 19.58
CA ILE A 163 2.22 -3.25 18.69
C ILE A 163 2.26 -4.15 17.47
N VAL A 164 1.13 -4.80 17.21
CA VAL A 164 0.88 -5.50 15.96
C VAL A 164 0.11 -4.56 15.04
N THR A 165 0.59 -4.37 13.81
CA THR A 165 -0.11 -3.59 12.79
C THR A 165 -0.34 -4.46 11.57
N LYS A 166 -1.59 -4.53 11.15
CA LYS A 166 -2.02 -5.23 9.95
C LYS A 166 -2.74 -4.28 9.00
N LEU A 167 -2.29 -4.23 7.75
CA LEU A 167 -2.86 -3.39 6.70
C LEU A 167 -3.07 -4.21 5.44
N ASP A 168 -4.20 -4.02 4.78
CA ASP A 168 -4.34 -4.47 3.39
C ASP A 168 -3.34 -3.73 2.51
N HIS A 169 -2.70 -4.41 1.55
CA HIS A 169 -1.71 -3.76 0.71
C HIS A 169 -2.31 -2.65 -0.16
N GLY A 170 -3.62 -2.67 -0.40
CA GLY A 170 -4.28 -1.58 -1.08
C GLY A 170 -4.28 -0.24 -0.33
N LEU A 171 -3.85 -0.22 0.95
CA LEU A 171 -3.77 0.98 1.79
C LEU A 171 -2.39 1.64 1.81
N TYR A 172 -1.35 0.98 1.30
CA TYR A 172 0.01 1.49 1.45
C TYR A 172 0.95 1.05 0.32
N ASP A 173 1.98 1.85 0.14
CA ASP A 173 3.21 1.50 -0.55
C ASP A 173 4.41 2.05 0.24
N GLY A 174 5.63 1.92 -0.28
CA GLY A 174 6.81 2.46 0.39
C GLY A 174 6.77 3.98 0.60
N THR A 175 6.06 4.72 -0.25
CA THR A 175 5.92 6.18 -0.15
C THR A 175 4.92 6.55 0.93
N LEU A 176 3.74 5.93 0.95
CA LEU A 176 2.71 6.14 1.95
C LEU A 176 3.20 5.77 3.35
N LEU A 177 3.94 4.67 3.50
CA LEU A 177 4.51 4.30 4.81
C LEU A 177 5.50 5.36 5.33
N ARG A 178 6.28 5.99 4.45
CA ARG A 178 7.16 7.12 4.82
C ARG A 178 6.34 8.34 5.24
N ILE A 179 5.33 8.71 4.45
CA ILE A 179 4.43 9.83 4.75
C ILE A 179 3.72 9.61 6.10
N PHE A 180 3.22 8.40 6.36
CA PHE A 180 2.59 8.06 7.63
C PHE A 180 3.57 8.21 8.80
N GLY A 181 4.82 7.80 8.63
CA GLY A 181 5.88 8.00 9.62
C GLY A 181 6.15 9.49 9.91
N GLU A 182 6.28 10.30 8.86
CA GLU A 182 6.50 11.75 8.95
C GLU A 182 5.33 12.45 9.66
N HIS A 183 4.09 12.11 9.30
CA HIS A 183 2.88 12.61 9.97
C HIS A 183 2.85 12.22 11.44
N PHE A 184 3.13 10.96 11.75
CA PHE A 184 3.13 10.45 13.13
C PHE A 184 4.19 11.15 14.00
N GLU A 185 5.39 11.36 13.47
CA GLU A 185 6.47 12.10 14.15
C GLU A 185 6.08 13.56 14.41
N ALA A 186 5.47 14.22 13.43
CA ALA A 186 4.98 15.59 13.59
C ALA A 186 3.93 15.69 14.70
N TYR A 187 2.95 14.78 14.74
CA TYR A 187 1.94 14.75 15.80
C TYR A 187 2.54 14.52 17.18
N GLN A 188 3.49 13.58 17.30
CA GLN A 188 4.18 13.32 18.56
C GLN A 188 4.89 14.56 19.12
N ARG A 189 5.41 15.41 18.23
CA ARG A 189 6.10 16.68 18.54
C ARG A 189 5.18 17.90 18.57
N ASN A 190 3.88 17.74 18.32
CA ASN A 190 2.93 18.83 18.14
C ASN A 190 3.35 19.84 17.06
N TYR A 191 3.94 19.36 15.98
CA TYR A 191 4.31 20.18 14.82
C TYR A 191 3.18 20.19 13.79
N ALA A 192 3.10 21.27 13.03
CA ALA A 192 2.23 21.34 11.87
C ALA A 192 2.76 20.40 10.76
N LEU A 193 1.85 19.79 10.02
CA LEU A 193 2.22 19.00 8.85
C LEU A 193 2.68 19.92 7.73
N GLU A 194 3.70 19.49 7.00
CA GLU A 194 4.00 20.07 5.70
C GLU A 194 2.86 19.80 4.72
N ARG A 195 2.76 20.62 3.66
CA ARG A 195 1.76 20.42 2.63
C ARG A 195 2.03 19.10 1.91
N PHE A 196 1.04 18.21 1.90
CA PHE A 196 1.09 16.93 1.21
C PHE A 196 -0.05 16.81 0.19
N THR A 197 0.06 15.83 -0.72
CA THR A 197 -1.01 15.43 -1.64
C THR A 197 -1.74 14.24 -1.04
N SER A 198 -3.06 14.33 -0.91
CA SER A 198 -3.85 13.22 -0.37
C SER A 198 -3.92 12.06 -1.37
N PHE A 199 -4.18 10.85 -0.86
CA PHE A 199 -4.42 9.71 -1.75
C PHE A 199 -5.68 9.94 -2.59
N LYS A 200 -6.70 10.61 -2.04
CA LYS A 200 -7.88 11.08 -2.77
C LYS A 200 -7.52 11.86 -4.04
N ASP A 201 -6.68 12.89 -3.89
CA ASP A 201 -6.25 13.73 -5.02
C ASP A 201 -5.50 12.90 -6.07
N PHE A 202 -4.63 11.99 -5.62
CA PHE A 202 -3.93 11.05 -6.50
C PHE A 202 -4.91 10.14 -7.26
N ALA A 203 -5.84 9.48 -6.56
CA ALA A 203 -6.77 8.53 -7.16
C ALA A 203 -7.67 9.19 -8.22
N PHE A 204 -8.23 10.36 -7.89
CA PHE A 204 -9.05 11.11 -8.84
C PHE A 204 -8.24 11.69 -9.99
N HIS A 205 -7.01 12.14 -9.76
CA HIS A 205 -6.13 12.57 -10.84
C HIS A 205 -5.86 11.42 -11.83
N ILE A 206 -5.44 10.25 -11.34
CA ILE A 206 -5.20 9.06 -12.17
C ILE A 206 -6.46 8.64 -12.94
N TRP A 207 -7.63 8.74 -12.29
CA TRP A 207 -8.89 8.43 -12.96
C TRP A 207 -9.17 9.39 -14.13
N GLN A 208 -9.04 10.71 -13.91
CA GLN A 208 -9.27 11.76 -14.91
C GLN A 208 -8.25 11.77 -16.06
N MET A 209 -7.05 11.22 -15.86
CA MET A 209 -6.03 11.18 -16.91
C MET A 209 -6.49 10.40 -18.15
N ASP A 210 -6.27 10.99 -19.33
CA ASP A 210 -6.36 10.27 -20.60
C ASP A 210 -5.25 9.22 -20.69
N LYS A 211 -5.67 7.96 -20.80
CA LYS A 211 -4.79 6.79 -20.86
C LYS A 211 -4.46 6.40 -22.31
N SER A 212 -5.01 7.09 -23.31
CA SER A 212 -4.85 6.76 -24.73
C SER A 212 -3.38 6.80 -25.17
N ARG A 213 -2.65 7.86 -24.81
CA ARG A 213 -1.22 8.02 -25.13
C ARG A 213 -0.38 6.92 -24.49
N THR A 214 -0.61 6.65 -23.20
CA THR A 214 0.07 5.58 -22.46
C THR A 214 -0.20 4.21 -23.08
N LEU A 215 -1.47 3.93 -23.43
CA LEU A 215 -1.85 2.69 -24.08
C LEU A 215 -1.21 2.53 -25.47
N SER A 216 -1.19 3.60 -26.27
CA SER A 216 -0.55 3.61 -27.59
C SER A 216 0.94 3.31 -27.48
N PHE A 217 1.64 3.94 -26.53
CA PHE A 217 3.05 3.68 -26.26
C PHE A 217 3.31 2.20 -25.93
N TRP A 218 2.51 1.60 -25.03
CA TRP A 218 2.69 0.18 -24.67
C TRP A 218 2.28 -0.80 -25.76
N LYS A 219 1.47 -0.38 -26.75
CA LYS A 219 1.07 -1.20 -27.90
C LYS A 219 2.12 -1.25 -29.03
N GLU A 220 3.15 -0.42 -28.98
CA GLU A 220 4.22 -0.42 -29.98
C GLU A 220 4.92 -1.79 -30.08
N SER A 221 5.25 -2.23 -31.29
CA SER A 221 5.89 -3.54 -31.52
C SER A 221 7.23 -3.68 -30.79
N ALA A 222 7.99 -2.59 -30.67
CA ALA A 222 9.27 -2.55 -29.96
C ALA A 222 9.15 -2.72 -28.43
N LYS A 223 7.94 -2.65 -27.86
CA LYS A 223 7.67 -2.85 -26.44
C LYS A 223 7.17 -4.25 -26.10
N ARG A 224 7.06 -5.13 -27.11
CA ARG A 224 6.68 -6.51 -26.88
C ARG A 224 7.72 -7.20 -25.98
N PRO A 225 7.29 -7.98 -24.97
CA PRO A 225 8.21 -8.73 -24.14
C PRO A 225 9.11 -9.63 -24.98
N ILE A 226 10.40 -9.65 -24.66
CA ILE A 226 11.33 -10.63 -25.20
C ILE A 226 11.10 -11.93 -24.44
N ALA A 227 10.99 -13.04 -25.15
CA ALA A 227 10.83 -14.34 -24.51
C ALA A 227 12.08 -14.66 -23.67
N PHE A 228 11.86 -15.05 -22.42
CA PHE A 228 12.88 -15.57 -21.54
C PHE A 228 12.36 -16.84 -20.91
N GLU A 229 13.04 -17.96 -21.16
CA GLU A 229 12.74 -19.23 -20.53
C GLU A 229 13.66 -19.38 -19.32
N PHE A 230 13.08 -19.25 -18.11
CA PHE A 230 13.82 -19.56 -16.90
C PHE A 230 14.15 -21.06 -16.89
N PRO A 231 15.38 -21.48 -16.52
CA PRO A 231 15.85 -22.88 -16.63
C PRO A 231 15.16 -23.89 -15.68
N SER A 232 13.95 -23.59 -15.19
CA SER A 232 13.17 -24.45 -14.30
C SER A 232 11.77 -24.69 -14.88
N ALA A 233 11.71 -25.44 -15.99
CA ALA A 233 10.46 -25.84 -16.64
C ALA A 233 9.56 -26.74 -15.75
N SER A 234 10.03 -27.19 -14.59
CA SER A 234 9.30 -28.08 -13.68
C SER A 234 8.51 -27.37 -12.58
N ILE A 235 8.72 -26.07 -12.35
CA ILE A 235 7.98 -25.32 -11.32
C ILE A 235 6.72 -24.71 -11.93
N LYS A 236 5.56 -25.32 -11.63
CA LYS A 236 4.25 -24.85 -12.09
C LYS A 236 3.73 -23.65 -11.30
N GLU A 237 4.09 -23.55 -10.01
CA GLU A 237 3.69 -22.48 -9.10
C GLU A 237 4.90 -22.04 -8.26
N PRO A 238 5.68 -21.04 -8.69
CA PRO A 238 6.80 -20.55 -7.90
C PRO A 238 6.28 -19.93 -6.60
N ARG A 239 6.80 -20.39 -5.45
CA ARG A 239 6.53 -19.82 -4.14
C ARG A 239 7.85 -19.49 -3.45
N ILE A 240 7.89 -18.33 -2.78
CA ILE A 240 9.05 -17.96 -1.96
C ILE A 240 9.10 -18.93 -0.77
N ASN A 241 10.19 -19.68 -0.65
CA ASN A 241 10.41 -20.65 0.42
C ASN A 241 11.60 -20.31 1.32
N SER A 242 12.39 -19.30 0.94
CA SER A 242 13.58 -18.86 1.63
C SER A 242 13.94 -17.43 1.18
N VAL A 243 14.70 -16.74 2.01
CA VAL A 243 15.26 -15.41 1.70
C VAL A 243 16.76 -15.50 1.89
N TYR A 244 17.51 -15.01 0.90
CA TYR A 244 18.96 -14.90 0.96
C TYR A 244 19.35 -13.43 0.91
N VAL A 245 20.14 -12.99 1.90
CA VAL A 245 20.63 -11.61 1.99
C VAL A 245 22.15 -11.66 1.90
N HIS A 246 22.70 -10.91 0.95
CA HIS A 246 24.14 -10.76 0.79
C HIS A 246 24.51 -9.29 0.82
N THR A 247 25.34 -8.92 1.79
CA THR A 247 25.83 -7.55 1.92
C THR A 247 27.03 -7.33 1.02
N ILE A 248 26.94 -6.33 0.16
CA ILE A 248 28.03 -5.87 -0.69
C ILE A 248 28.42 -4.45 -0.27
N ASN A 249 29.72 -4.18 -0.26
CA ASN A 249 30.27 -2.86 0.05
C ASN A 249 30.84 -2.26 -1.25
N LEU A 250 29.97 -1.65 -2.04
CA LEU A 250 30.31 -0.98 -3.28
C LEU A 250 29.78 0.45 -3.26
N GLU A 251 30.55 1.38 -3.82
CA GLU A 251 30.22 2.80 -3.89
C GLU A 251 29.25 3.11 -5.05
N PHE A 252 28.04 2.55 -4.99
CA PHE A 252 27.02 2.70 -6.04
C PHE A 252 26.66 4.17 -6.30
N ASP A 253 26.62 5.01 -5.27
CA ASP A 253 26.28 6.42 -5.41
C ASP A 253 27.34 7.19 -6.20
N ALA A 254 28.62 6.93 -5.96
CA ALA A 254 29.72 7.53 -6.71
C ALA A 254 29.68 7.08 -8.17
N PHE A 255 29.44 5.79 -8.42
CA PHE A 255 29.35 5.26 -9.77
C PHE A 255 28.13 5.82 -10.54
N ALA A 256 26.96 5.85 -9.91
CA ALA A 256 25.74 6.47 -10.43
C ALA A 256 25.99 7.93 -10.85
N LYS A 257 26.61 8.71 -9.97
CA LYS A 257 26.98 10.10 -10.24
C LYS A 257 27.94 10.24 -11.42
N SER A 258 28.95 9.37 -11.52
CA SER A 258 29.97 9.43 -12.59
C SER A 258 29.40 9.08 -13.97
N THR A 259 28.36 8.27 -14.02
CA THR A 259 27.73 7.77 -15.26
C THR A 259 26.48 8.56 -15.66
N GLY A 260 25.96 9.41 -14.77
CA GLY A 260 24.67 10.07 -14.95
C GLY A 260 23.46 9.12 -14.85
N ALA A 261 23.66 7.90 -14.35
CA ALA A 261 22.60 6.93 -14.10
C ALA A 261 22.10 7.01 -12.65
N THR A 262 20.93 6.43 -12.38
CA THR A 262 20.48 6.19 -11.01
C THR A 262 20.95 4.82 -10.52
N VAL A 263 21.05 4.64 -9.20
CA VAL A 263 21.35 3.33 -8.61
C VAL A 263 20.36 2.26 -9.09
N SER A 264 19.07 2.60 -9.22
CA SER A 264 18.05 1.70 -9.77
C SER A 264 18.36 1.25 -11.21
N ILE A 265 18.77 2.18 -12.08
CA ILE A 265 19.18 1.84 -13.46
C ILE A 265 20.38 0.90 -13.45
N ILE A 266 21.38 1.15 -12.59
CA ILE A 266 22.56 0.28 -12.47
C ILE A 266 22.14 -1.15 -12.10
N PHE A 267 21.28 -1.33 -11.09
CA PHE A 267 20.79 -2.66 -10.70
C PHE A 267 19.97 -3.33 -11.81
N GLN A 268 19.10 -2.58 -12.49
CA GLN A 268 18.35 -3.11 -13.64
C GLN A 268 19.27 -3.55 -14.77
N SER A 269 20.32 -2.78 -15.07
CA SER A 269 21.33 -3.14 -16.08
C SER A 269 22.13 -4.39 -15.68
N ILE A 270 22.58 -4.50 -14.43
CA ILE A 270 23.25 -5.69 -13.92
C ILE A 270 22.34 -6.91 -14.04
N PHE A 271 21.06 -6.77 -13.68
CA PHE A 271 20.08 -7.85 -13.78
C PHE A 271 19.83 -8.28 -15.22
N GLN A 272 19.73 -7.33 -16.15
CA GLN A 272 19.60 -7.62 -17.59
C GLN A 272 20.83 -8.33 -18.16
N LEU A 273 22.04 -7.91 -17.79
CA LEU A 273 23.28 -8.59 -18.18
C LEU A 273 23.32 -10.02 -17.64
N TRP A 274 22.93 -10.21 -16.38
CA TRP A 274 22.84 -11.53 -15.78
C TRP A 274 21.83 -12.42 -16.52
N LEU A 275 20.64 -11.90 -16.83
CA LEU A 275 19.64 -12.63 -17.61
C LEU A 275 20.18 -13.02 -18.99
N ALA A 276 20.84 -12.10 -19.71
CA ALA A 276 21.41 -12.36 -21.03
C ALA A 276 22.52 -13.42 -21.02
N LEU A 277 23.31 -13.47 -19.95
CA LEU A 277 24.34 -14.52 -19.75
C LEU A 277 23.74 -15.88 -19.35
N ARG A 278 22.47 -15.90 -18.92
CA ARG A 278 21.76 -17.10 -18.44
C ARG A 278 20.71 -17.62 -19.42
N SER A 279 20.25 -16.79 -20.35
CA SER A 279 19.49 -17.23 -21.51
C SER A 279 20.41 -18.05 -22.43
N ASN A 280 19.97 -19.24 -22.81
CA ASN A 280 20.67 -20.07 -23.81
C ASN A 280 20.73 -19.40 -25.18
#